data_AF-A0A3B8Q784-F1
#
_entry.id   AF-A0A3B8Q784-F1
#
_cell.length_a   1.000
_cell.length_b   1.000
_cell.length_c   1.000
_cell.angle_alpha   90.00
_cell.angle_beta   90.00
_cell.angle_gamma   90.00
#
_symmetry.space_group_name_H-M   'P 1'
#
loop_
_entity.id
_entity.type
_entity.pdbx_description
1 polymer ?
#
loop_
_entity_poly.entity_id
_entity_poly.type
_entity_poly.pdbx_seq_one_letter_code
_entity_poly.pdbx_strand_id
1 'polypeptide(L)'
;MYRLIENRPYCLSIAGHTHWHEHRFLRREDGWMGVVPHHHIVNVTACGSWWTGQPDELGIPHTTMSCGAPNGYTVLTFKDRGVTVDFKAARRPPSYQMNIEAPDAVASAVTGATPVYVNLFNGAENSAVEMRLNNRGPWVKLDKVLEPDPVFVAARAREGTNVFTPYRSMPNPIKSPHLWKGHLPEKLPAGTHYICVQARDVNGTLQPAMRAITVE
;
A
#
# COMPACT_ATOMS: atom_id res chain seq x y z
N MET A 1 19.11 4.98 21.97
CA MET A 1 19.44 4.41 20.65
C MET A 1 19.87 5.49 19.64
N TYR A 2 19.06 6.51 19.33
CA TYR A 2 19.38 7.51 18.27
C TYR A 2 20.74 8.19 18.39
N ARG A 3 21.14 8.61 19.62
CA ARG A 3 22.47 9.19 19.90
C ARG A 3 23.64 8.36 19.36
N LEU A 4 23.49 7.05 19.26
CA LEU A 4 24.54 6.18 18.77
C LEU A 4 24.76 6.32 17.26
N ILE A 5 23.72 6.61 16.47
CA ILE A 5 23.75 6.51 15.00
C ILE A 5 23.52 7.84 14.27
N GLU A 6 23.11 8.90 14.96
CA GLU A 6 22.73 10.18 14.30
C GLU A 6 23.85 10.95 13.62
N ASN A 7 25.10 10.66 13.98
CA ASN A 7 26.28 11.21 13.31
C ASN A 7 26.78 10.29 12.16
N ARG A 8 26.02 9.26 11.78
CA ARG A 8 26.34 8.37 10.66
C ARG A 8 25.38 8.66 9.49
N PRO A 9 25.85 9.36 8.43
CA PRO A 9 24.96 9.93 7.41
C PRO A 9 24.31 8.88 6.48
N TYR A 10 24.81 7.64 6.45
CA TYR A 10 24.32 6.58 5.56
C TYR A 10 23.75 5.39 6.33
N CYS A 11 23.18 5.65 7.52
CA CYS A 11 22.52 4.63 8.31
C CYS A 11 21.03 4.51 7.98
N LEU A 12 20.54 3.28 8.02
CA LEU A 12 19.13 2.89 7.96
C LEU A 12 18.82 2.10 9.22
N SER A 13 17.57 2.15 9.69
CA SER A 13 17.11 1.23 10.75
C SER A 13 15.87 0.46 10.31
N ILE A 14 15.73 -0.76 10.81
CA ILE A 14 14.65 -1.68 10.42
C ILE A 14 14.07 -2.29 11.69
N ALA A 15 12.73 -2.28 11.81
CA ALA A 15 11.98 -2.99 12.83
C ALA A 15 11.05 -4.01 12.19
N GLY A 16 10.81 -5.12 12.89
CA GLY A 16 9.79 -6.12 12.52
C GLY A 16 8.66 -6.15 13.55
N HIS A 17 8.17 -7.35 13.86
CA HIS A 17 7.19 -7.65 14.92
C HIS A 17 5.74 -7.16 14.71
N THR A 18 5.50 -6.09 13.95
CA THR A 18 4.18 -5.44 13.96
C THR A 18 3.17 -5.96 12.93
N HIS A 19 3.61 -6.73 11.92
CA HIS A 19 2.75 -7.30 10.87
C HIS A 19 2.01 -6.25 10.01
N TRP A 20 2.69 -5.14 9.75
CA TRP A 20 2.37 -4.13 8.74
C TRP A 20 3.66 -3.48 8.23
N HIS A 21 3.57 -2.73 7.14
CA HIS A 21 4.72 -2.13 6.47
C HIS A 21 4.64 -0.60 6.46
N GLU A 22 5.75 0.09 6.73
CA GLU A 22 5.82 1.55 6.71
C GLU A 22 7.26 2.04 6.52
N HIS A 23 7.38 3.18 5.85
CA HIS A 23 8.57 4.01 5.89
C HIS A 23 8.32 5.22 6.78
N ARG A 24 9.12 5.37 7.83
CA ARG A 24 9.15 6.54 8.69
C ARG A 24 10.44 7.32 8.48
N PHE A 25 10.32 8.63 8.36
CA PHE A 25 11.47 9.52 8.32
C PHE A 25 11.53 10.27 9.66
N LEU A 26 12.36 9.75 10.57
CA LEU A 26 12.44 10.25 11.94
C LEU A 26 13.13 11.62 11.95
N ARG A 27 12.53 12.55 12.68
CA ARG A 27 12.96 13.94 12.79
C ARG A 27 13.15 14.36 14.25
N ARG A 28 13.40 15.65 14.48
CA ARG A 28 13.66 16.19 15.82
C ARG A 28 12.49 15.94 16.78
N GLU A 29 11.27 16.02 16.28
CA GLU A 29 10.03 15.67 16.98
C GLU A 29 9.95 14.20 17.40
N ASP A 30 10.60 13.28 16.67
CA ASP A 30 10.74 11.87 17.07
C ASP A 30 11.96 11.64 17.98
N GLY A 31 12.73 12.68 18.29
CA GLY A 31 13.97 12.61 19.07
C GLY A 31 15.24 12.38 18.24
N TRP A 32 15.16 12.38 16.91
CA TRP A 32 16.32 12.30 16.01
C TRP A 32 17.02 13.65 15.85
N MET A 33 18.32 13.74 16.18
CA MET A 33 19.06 15.02 16.10
C MET A 33 20.03 15.11 14.92
N GLY A 34 19.99 14.15 13.98
CA GLY A 34 20.77 14.22 12.75
C GLY A 34 20.30 15.35 11.82
N VAL A 35 21.19 15.78 10.91
CA VAL A 35 20.94 16.91 10.00
C VAL A 35 19.82 16.60 8.99
N VAL A 36 19.76 15.36 8.52
CA VAL A 36 18.72 14.85 7.61
C VAL A 36 17.80 13.87 8.35
N PRO A 37 16.52 13.75 7.95
CA PRO A 37 15.62 12.75 8.52
C PRO A 37 16.18 11.32 8.39
N HIS A 38 16.07 10.53 9.46
CA HIS A 38 16.54 9.14 9.45
C HIS A 38 15.49 8.20 8.89
N HIS A 39 15.87 7.39 7.90
CA HIS A 39 14.97 6.39 7.35
C HIS A 39 14.86 5.19 8.31
N HIS A 40 13.66 4.99 8.84
CA HIS A 40 13.27 3.84 9.63
C HIS A 40 12.21 3.04 8.88
N ILE A 41 12.43 1.74 8.70
CA ILE A 41 11.49 0.86 8.01
C ILE A 41 10.83 -0.05 9.04
N VAL A 42 9.50 0.00 9.10
CA VAL A 42 8.72 -1.09 9.66
C VAL A 42 8.55 -2.11 8.55
N ASN A 43 9.26 -3.23 8.66
CA ASN A 43 9.46 -4.15 7.56
C ASN A 43 8.25 -5.05 7.33
N VAL A 44 7.95 -5.29 6.06
CA VAL A 44 7.01 -6.35 5.64
C VAL A 44 7.30 -7.67 6.34
N THR A 45 6.25 -8.44 6.61
CA THR A 45 6.34 -9.75 7.22
C THR A 45 6.08 -10.87 6.19
N ALA A 46 6.96 -11.87 6.16
CA ALA A 46 6.81 -13.02 5.26
C ALA A 46 5.53 -13.83 5.54
N CYS A 47 5.17 -13.96 6.82
CA CYS A 47 3.93 -14.60 7.26
C CYS A 47 2.71 -13.68 7.22
N GLY A 48 2.86 -12.45 6.71
CA GLY A 48 1.76 -11.50 6.67
C GLY A 48 1.23 -11.20 8.06
N SER A 49 -0.08 -11.25 8.28
CA SER A 49 -0.66 -11.36 9.62
C SER A 49 -0.67 -12.81 10.11
N TRP A 50 0.45 -13.31 10.65
CA TRP A 50 0.58 -14.63 11.30
C TRP A 50 -0.08 -15.83 10.60
N TRP A 51 -0.03 -15.93 9.27
CA TRP A 51 -0.73 -16.99 8.54
C TRP A 51 -2.23 -17.05 8.86
N THR A 52 -2.89 -15.90 8.98
CA THR A 52 -4.34 -15.80 9.21
C THR A 52 -5.11 -15.50 7.93
N GLY A 53 -6.41 -15.73 7.98
CA GLY A 53 -7.38 -15.59 6.91
C GLY A 53 -7.78 -16.95 6.33
N GLN A 54 -8.75 -16.92 5.43
CA GLN A 54 -9.13 -18.10 4.66
C GLN A 54 -7.95 -18.62 3.82
N PRO A 55 -7.75 -19.95 3.76
CA PRO A 55 -6.78 -20.54 2.85
C PRO A 55 -7.22 -20.39 1.40
N ASP A 56 -6.23 -20.28 0.52
CA ASP A 56 -6.41 -20.44 -0.92
C ASP A 56 -6.38 -21.91 -1.34
N GLU A 57 -6.39 -22.16 -2.65
CA GLU A 57 -6.37 -23.51 -3.24
C GLU A 57 -5.12 -24.33 -2.90
N LEU A 58 -4.05 -23.70 -2.40
CA LEU A 58 -2.82 -24.35 -1.96
C LEU A 58 -2.78 -24.52 -0.42
N GLY A 59 -3.86 -24.18 0.28
CA GLY A 59 -3.92 -24.23 1.74
C GLY A 59 -3.19 -23.07 2.42
N ILE A 60 -2.78 -22.03 1.67
CA ILE A 60 -2.05 -20.88 2.22
C ILE A 60 -3.07 -19.78 2.55
N PRO A 61 -3.15 -19.33 3.80
CA PRO A 61 -4.04 -18.23 4.18
C PRO A 61 -3.76 -16.96 3.38
N HIS A 62 -4.76 -16.10 3.19
CA HIS A 62 -4.59 -14.84 2.48
C HIS A 62 -3.39 -14.02 2.99
N THR A 63 -3.11 -14.07 4.30
CA THR A 63 -1.92 -13.44 4.93
C THR A 63 -1.74 -11.96 4.61
N THR A 64 -2.78 -11.24 4.21
CA THR A 64 -2.67 -9.79 4.02
C THR A 64 -2.35 -9.13 5.37
N MET A 65 -1.39 -8.21 5.39
CA MET A 65 -1.03 -7.46 6.59
C MET A 65 -2.17 -6.52 6.99
N SER A 66 -2.23 -6.10 8.26
CA SER A 66 -3.33 -5.28 8.78
C SER A 66 -3.42 -3.87 8.15
N CYS A 67 -2.40 -3.43 7.41
CA CYS A 67 -2.39 -2.20 6.61
C CYS A 67 -2.90 -2.40 5.17
N GLY A 68 -3.35 -3.59 4.78
CA GLY A 68 -3.87 -3.92 3.46
C GLY A 68 -2.82 -4.32 2.41
N ALA A 69 -1.52 -4.18 2.71
CA ALA A 69 -0.46 -4.70 1.85
C ALA A 69 -0.34 -6.23 1.96
N PRO A 70 0.00 -6.95 0.88
CA PRO A 70 0.22 -8.39 0.91
C PRO A 70 1.45 -8.74 1.75
N ASN A 71 1.53 -9.99 2.21
CA ASN A 71 2.78 -10.51 2.76
C ASN A 71 3.89 -10.51 1.71
N GLY A 72 5.14 -10.53 2.17
CA GLY A 72 6.27 -10.41 1.25
C GLY A 72 7.60 -10.25 1.96
N TYR A 73 8.56 -9.71 1.22
CA TYR A 73 9.90 -9.42 1.71
C TYR A 73 10.42 -8.13 1.09
N THR A 74 11.41 -7.54 1.76
CA THR A 74 12.14 -6.38 1.28
C THR A 74 13.48 -6.84 0.71
N VAL A 75 13.88 -6.29 -0.43
CA VAL A 75 15.25 -6.39 -0.94
C VAL A 75 15.92 -5.05 -0.75
N LEU A 76 17.04 -5.05 -0.01
CA LEU A 76 17.85 -3.85 0.20
C LEU A 76 19.08 -3.92 -0.69
N THR A 77 19.24 -2.92 -1.56
CA THR A 77 20.44 -2.79 -2.39
C THR A 77 21.28 -1.62 -1.89
N PHE A 78 22.42 -1.92 -1.29
CA PHE A 78 23.37 -0.91 -0.82
C PHE A 78 24.31 -0.49 -1.96
N LYS A 79 24.47 0.82 -2.12
CA LYS A 79 25.50 1.46 -2.96
C LYS A 79 26.38 2.34 -2.06
N ASP A 80 27.48 2.88 -2.59
CA ASP A 80 28.47 3.65 -1.83
C ASP A 80 27.87 4.66 -0.83
N ARG A 81 26.81 5.38 -1.23
CA ARG A 81 26.14 6.42 -0.42
C ARG A 81 24.62 6.34 -0.47
N GLY A 82 24.06 5.14 -0.36
CA GLY A 82 22.60 4.98 -0.31
C GLY A 82 22.12 3.55 -0.29
N VAL A 83 20.82 3.41 -0.05
CA VAL A 83 20.10 2.14 -0.05
C VAL A 83 18.83 2.32 -0.87
N THR A 84 18.55 1.38 -1.79
CA THR A 84 17.21 1.25 -2.34
C THR A 84 16.46 0.18 -1.58
N VAL A 85 15.17 0.43 -1.38
CA VAL A 85 14.28 -0.46 -0.64
C VAL A 85 13.23 -0.96 -1.60
N ASP A 86 13.32 -2.22 -2.02
CA ASP A 86 12.37 -2.80 -2.97
C ASP A 86 11.42 -3.76 -2.24
N PHE A 87 10.11 -3.51 -2.35
CA PHE A 87 9.09 -4.41 -1.83
C PHE A 87 8.77 -5.51 -2.84
N LYS A 88 8.65 -6.75 -2.34
CA LYS A 88 8.22 -7.88 -3.14
C LYS A 88 7.10 -8.64 -2.46
N ALA A 89 5.89 -8.49 -3.00
CA ALA A 89 4.74 -9.31 -2.62
C ALA A 89 5.03 -10.80 -2.88
N ALA A 90 4.76 -11.64 -1.89
CA ALA A 90 4.89 -13.09 -2.02
C ALA A 90 3.92 -13.61 -3.10
N ARG A 91 4.37 -14.57 -3.92
CA ARG A 91 3.55 -15.25 -4.94
C ARG A 91 2.88 -14.32 -5.98
N ARG A 92 3.37 -13.10 -6.14
CA ARG A 92 2.94 -12.14 -7.16
C ARG A 92 4.10 -11.77 -8.09
N PRO A 93 3.89 -11.19 -9.27
CA PRO A 93 5.00 -10.67 -10.08
C PRO A 93 5.69 -9.48 -9.38
N PRO A 94 6.95 -9.14 -9.71
CA PRO A 94 7.63 -7.95 -9.18
C PRO A 94 6.90 -6.63 -9.51
N SER A 95 6.13 -6.59 -10.60
CA SER A 95 5.34 -5.42 -11.01
C SER A 95 4.10 -5.16 -10.15
N TYR A 96 3.70 -6.10 -9.29
CA TYR A 96 2.55 -5.92 -8.41
C TYR A 96 2.95 -5.11 -7.16
N GLN A 97 2.86 -3.79 -7.29
CA GLN A 97 3.33 -2.82 -6.29
C GLN A 97 2.20 -2.02 -5.63
N MET A 98 0.97 -2.16 -6.11
CA MET A 98 -0.18 -1.49 -5.52
C MET A 98 -1.51 -2.22 -5.78
N ASN A 99 -2.51 -1.89 -4.97
CA ASN A 99 -3.92 -2.16 -5.26
C ASN A 99 -4.65 -0.86 -5.60
N ILE A 100 -5.52 -0.92 -6.61
CA ILE A 100 -6.47 0.15 -6.92
C ILE A 100 -7.85 -0.37 -6.54
N GLU A 101 -8.56 0.36 -5.69
CA GLU A 101 -9.90 0.01 -5.25
C GLU A 101 -10.91 1.08 -5.65
N ALA A 102 -11.94 0.63 -6.35
CA ALA A 102 -13.12 1.37 -6.75
C ALA A 102 -14.24 0.35 -6.99
N PRO A 103 -15.53 0.74 -6.90
CA PRO A 103 -16.64 -0.14 -7.24
C PRO A 103 -16.49 -0.72 -8.66
N ASP A 104 -16.86 -1.99 -8.83
CA ASP A 104 -16.81 -2.66 -10.14
C ASP A 104 -17.83 -2.05 -11.13
N ALA A 105 -18.95 -1.58 -10.62
CA ALA A 105 -19.99 -0.85 -11.36
C ALA A 105 -20.39 0.43 -10.61
N VAL A 106 -20.57 1.53 -11.35
CA VAL A 106 -20.95 2.84 -10.80
C VAL A 106 -21.96 3.53 -11.71
N ALA A 107 -23.05 4.05 -11.16
CA ALA A 107 -23.99 4.84 -11.96
C ALA A 107 -23.35 6.17 -12.38
N SER A 108 -23.53 6.57 -13.64
CA SER A 108 -22.96 7.81 -14.21
C SER A 108 -23.18 9.04 -13.32
N ALA A 109 -24.39 9.14 -12.72
CA ALA A 109 -24.81 10.25 -11.87
C ALA A 109 -23.98 10.42 -10.57
N VAL A 110 -23.33 9.36 -10.08
CA VAL A 110 -22.58 9.39 -8.80
C VAL A 110 -21.07 9.23 -8.96
N THR A 111 -20.58 9.16 -10.21
CA THR A 111 -19.15 9.01 -10.52
C THR A 111 -18.28 10.04 -9.79
N GLY A 112 -18.64 11.33 -9.82
CA GLY A 112 -17.90 12.39 -9.13
C GLY A 112 -17.76 12.23 -7.61
N ALA A 113 -18.69 11.54 -6.98
CA ALA A 113 -18.68 11.26 -5.54
C ALA A 113 -18.07 9.89 -5.20
N THR A 114 -17.71 9.10 -6.21
CA THR A 114 -17.22 7.73 -6.02
C THR A 114 -15.72 7.75 -5.71
N PRO A 115 -15.30 7.30 -4.52
CA PRO A 115 -13.90 7.31 -4.14
C PRO A 115 -13.10 6.27 -4.91
N VAL A 116 -11.86 6.62 -5.21
CA VAL A 116 -10.83 5.70 -5.70
C VAL A 116 -9.72 5.66 -4.65
N TYR A 117 -9.40 4.48 -4.17
CA TYR A 117 -8.30 4.24 -3.25
C TYR A 117 -7.13 3.59 -3.97
N VAL A 118 -5.91 4.00 -3.63
CA VAL A 118 -4.68 3.35 -4.09
C VAL A 118 -3.82 3.03 -2.90
N ASN A 119 -3.58 1.74 -2.67
CA ASN A 119 -2.66 1.24 -1.65
C ASN A 119 -1.33 0.91 -2.33
N LEU A 120 -0.34 1.81 -2.22
CA LEU A 120 1.00 1.64 -2.80
C LEU A 120 1.91 1.02 -1.75
N PHE A 121 2.24 -0.27 -1.88
CA PHE A 121 2.80 -1.05 -0.77
C PHE A 121 4.11 -0.46 -0.23
N ASN A 122 5.04 -0.09 -1.11
CA ASN A 122 6.33 0.54 -0.78
C ASN A 122 6.25 2.08 -0.76
N GLY A 123 5.07 2.61 -0.43
CA GLY A 123 4.75 4.02 -0.44
C GLY A 123 5.14 4.71 0.86
N ALA A 124 5.55 5.97 0.76
CA ALA A 124 6.05 6.76 1.88
C ALA A 124 5.47 8.18 1.87
N GLU A 125 5.87 9.05 2.79
CA GLU A 125 5.40 10.46 2.82
C GLU A 125 5.86 11.30 1.62
N ASN A 126 6.97 10.91 0.99
CA ASN A 126 7.51 11.53 -0.22
C ASN A 126 6.98 10.91 -1.52
N SER A 127 6.12 9.89 -1.43
CA SER A 127 5.50 9.25 -2.59
C SER A 127 4.40 10.13 -3.19
N ALA A 128 4.28 10.06 -4.51
CA ALA A 128 3.22 10.71 -5.28
C ALA A 128 2.41 9.65 -6.01
N VAL A 129 1.08 9.75 -5.93
CA VAL A 129 0.15 8.87 -6.64
C VAL A 129 -0.78 9.74 -7.46
N GLU A 130 -0.91 9.41 -8.74
CA GLU A 130 -1.75 10.12 -9.68
C GLU A 130 -2.57 9.13 -10.49
N MET A 131 -3.77 9.54 -10.89
CA MET A 131 -4.64 8.76 -11.75
C MET A 131 -5.14 9.54 -12.95
N ARG A 132 -5.52 8.83 -14.00
CA ARG A 132 -6.31 9.34 -15.12
C ARG A 132 -7.16 8.23 -15.71
N LEU A 133 -8.23 8.59 -16.42
CA LEU A 133 -9.09 7.61 -17.07
C LEU A 133 -8.68 7.33 -18.50
N ASN A 134 -8.81 6.06 -18.90
CA ASN A 134 -8.65 5.59 -20.28
C ASN A 134 -7.32 6.02 -20.92
N ASN A 135 -6.28 6.20 -20.09
CA ASN A 135 -4.98 6.72 -20.47
C ASN A 135 -5.02 8.07 -21.22
N ARG A 136 -6.04 8.90 -20.97
CA ARG A 136 -6.29 10.19 -21.64
C ARG A 136 -6.34 11.34 -20.63
N GLY A 137 -6.04 12.53 -21.11
CA GLY A 137 -6.11 13.75 -20.31
C GLY A 137 -4.97 13.90 -19.28
N PRO A 138 -5.06 14.95 -18.45
CA PRO A 138 -4.07 15.24 -17.42
C PRO A 138 -4.16 14.21 -16.28
N TRP A 139 -3.01 14.02 -15.61
CA TRP A 139 -2.95 13.28 -14.37
C TRP A 139 -3.58 14.08 -13.23
N VAL A 140 -4.40 13.41 -12.42
CA VAL A 140 -5.02 13.96 -11.22
C VAL A 140 -4.31 13.37 -10.01
N LYS A 141 -3.76 14.22 -9.15
CA LYS A 141 -3.08 13.82 -7.92
C LYS A 141 -4.09 13.28 -6.91
N LEU A 142 -3.75 12.17 -6.25
CA LEU A 142 -4.50 11.64 -5.12
C LEU A 142 -3.89 12.15 -3.81
N ASP A 143 -4.74 12.33 -2.81
CA ASP A 143 -4.33 12.76 -1.48
C ASP A 143 -3.92 11.56 -0.63
N LYS A 144 -2.80 11.68 0.09
CA LYS A 144 -2.39 10.68 1.06
C LYS A 144 -3.36 10.71 2.24
N VAL A 145 -3.91 9.56 2.62
CA VAL A 145 -4.88 9.43 3.72
C VAL A 145 -4.42 8.39 4.73
N LEU A 146 -4.84 8.56 5.98
CA LEU A 146 -4.60 7.61 7.07
C LEU A 146 -5.93 6.96 7.48
N GLU A 147 -6.39 6.03 6.64
CA GLU A 147 -7.65 5.28 6.79
C GLU A 147 -7.35 3.77 6.75
N PRO A 148 -8.22 2.90 7.30
CA PRO A 148 -8.18 1.47 7.02
C PRO A 148 -8.26 1.18 5.52
N ASP A 149 -7.49 0.21 5.04
CA ASP A 149 -7.57 -0.20 3.63
C ASP A 149 -8.94 -0.83 3.31
N PRO A 150 -9.69 -0.29 2.33
CA PRO A 150 -11.05 -0.75 2.06
C PRO A 150 -11.11 -2.19 1.54
N VAL A 151 -10.08 -2.65 0.82
CA VAL A 151 -10.01 -4.04 0.32
C VAL A 151 -9.85 -5.01 1.50
N PHE A 152 -8.97 -4.69 2.45
CA PHE A 152 -8.79 -5.48 3.66
C PHE A 152 -10.05 -5.50 4.53
N VAL A 153 -10.68 -4.33 4.72
CA VAL A 153 -11.93 -4.20 5.48
C VAL A 153 -13.03 -5.08 4.85
N ALA A 154 -13.20 -5.01 3.54
CA ALA A 154 -14.18 -5.83 2.81
C ALA A 154 -13.84 -7.32 2.86
N ALA A 155 -12.56 -7.70 2.71
CA ALA A 155 -12.11 -9.09 2.82
C ALA A 155 -12.43 -9.69 4.19
N ARG A 156 -12.13 -8.95 5.25
CA ARG A 156 -12.45 -9.36 6.62
C ARG A 156 -13.96 -9.47 6.86
N ALA A 157 -14.76 -8.54 6.33
CA ALA A 157 -16.21 -8.60 6.43
C ALA A 157 -16.79 -9.83 5.71
N ARG A 158 -16.25 -10.18 4.53
CA ARG A 158 -16.63 -11.40 3.80
C ARG A 158 -16.24 -12.67 4.55
N GLU A 159 -15.08 -12.69 5.19
CA GLU A 159 -14.63 -13.82 6.00
C GLU A 159 -15.55 -14.05 7.21
N GLY A 160 -15.97 -12.97 7.89
CA GLY A 160 -16.87 -13.04 9.03
C GLY A 160 -16.40 -14.05 10.09
N THR A 161 -17.27 -14.99 10.43
CA THR A 161 -16.97 -16.11 11.35
C THR A 161 -16.65 -17.43 10.61
N ASN A 162 -16.48 -17.40 9.29
CA ASN A 162 -16.35 -18.61 8.46
C ASN A 162 -14.98 -19.29 8.57
N VAL A 163 -14.14 -18.89 9.54
CA VAL A 163 -12.82 -19.49 9.75
C VAL A 163 -12.97 -20.78 10.54
N PHE A 164 -12.29 -21.82 10.06
CA PHE A 164 -12.28 -23.15 10.65
C PHE A 164 -10.87 -23.57 11.02
N THR A 165 -10.74 -24.45 12.02
CA THR A 165 -9.46 -25.04 12.45
C THR A 165 -8.80 -25.79 11.28
N PRO A 166 -7.49 -25.62 11.00
CA PRO A 166 -6.46 -24.96 11.84
C PRO A 166 -6.25 -23.47 11.56
N TYR A 167 -7.07 -22.85 10.71
CA TYR A 167 -6.91 -21.46 10.31
C TYR A 167 -7.45 -20.50 11.38
N ARG A 168 -6.97 -19.25 11.32
CA ARG A 168 -7.31 -18.20 12.28
C ARG A 168 -7.81 -16.96 11.55
N SER A 169 -8.70 -16.22 12.21
CA SER A 169 -9.35 -15.04 11.62
C SER A 169 -8.38 -13.91 11.34
N MET A 170 -8.66 -13.16 10.28
CA MET A 170 -7.93 -11.93 9.96
C MET A 170 -7.96 -10.93 11.14
N PRO A 171 -6.83 -10.24 11.43
CA PRO A 171 -6.76 -9.27 12.51
C PRO A 171 -7.61 -8.03 12.21
N ASN A 172 -7.76 -7.17 13.23
CA ASN A 172 -8.34 -5.84 13.00
C ASN A 172 -7.48 -5.04 12.01
N PRO A 173 -8.11 -4.31 11.06
CA PRO A 173 -7.36 -3.39 10.21
C PRO A 173 -6.75 -2.28 11.06
N ILE A 174 -5.55 -1.84 10.68
CA ILE A 174 -5.00 -0.58 11.14
C ILE A 174 -5.25 0.50 10.09
N LYS A 175 -5.04 1.76 10.46
CA LYS A 175 -4.94 2.83 9.46
C LYS A 175 -3.67 2.62 8.64
N SER A 176 -3.80 2.51 7.32
CA SER A 176 -2.66 2.22 6.45
C SER A 176 -1.79 3.47 6.25
N PRO A 177 -0.46 3.38 6.43
CA PRO A 177 0.45 4.52 6.25
C PRO A 177 0.80 4.80 4.77
N HIS A 178 0.29 3.97 3.86
CA HIS A 178 0.60 3.97 2.44
C HIS A 178 -0.67 3.86 1.57
N LEU A 179 -1.67 4.66 1.94
CA LEU A 179 -2.95 4.77 1.24
C LEU A 179 -3.17 6.17 0.67
N TRP A 180 -3.68 6.23 -0.55
CA TRP A 180 -4.04 7.45 -1.27
C TRP A 180 -5.49 7.39 -1.71
N LYS A 181 -6.15 8.54 -1.77
CA LYS A 181 -7.57 8.67 -2.08
C LYS A 181 -7.82 9.81 -3.07
N GLY A 182 -8.68 9.55 -4.05
CA GLY A 182 -9.24 10.55 -4.96
C GLY A 182 -10.68 10.19 -5.29
N HIS A 183 -11.25 10.81 -6.33
CA HIS A 183 -12.59 10.50 -6.81
C HIS A 183 -12.59 10.36 -8.33
N LEU A 184 -13.50 9.54 -8.87
CA LEU A 184 -13.68 9.49 -10.32
C LEU A 184 -14.14 10.86 -10.86
N PRO A 185 -13.83 11.20 -12.12
CA PRO A 185 -14.39 12.38 -12.76
C PRO A 185 -15.92 12.31 -12.81
N GLU A 186 -16.58 13.47 -12.78
CA GLU A 186 -18.03 13.57 -12.88
C GLU A 186 -18.58 13.15 -14.25
N LYS A 187 -19.80 12.61 -14.25
CA LYS A 187 -20.63 12.36 -15.44
C LYS A 187 -19.92 11.52 -16.51
N LEU A 188 -19.22 10.46 -16.08
CA LEU A 188 -18.66 9.51 -17.04
C LEU A 188 -19.78 8.88 -17.88
N PRO A 189 -19.59 8.72 -19.19
CA PRO A 189 -20.57 8.04 -20.04
C PRO A 189 -20.68 6.56 -19.63
N ALA A 190 -21.82 5.93 -19.92
CA ALA A 190 -21.97 4.50 -19.72
C ALA A 190 -20.96 3.70 -20.58
N GLY A 191 -20.45 2.59 -20.03
CA GLY A 191 -19.48 1.71 -20.68
C GLY A 191 -18.32 1.31 -19.77
N THR A 192 -17.33 0.62 -20.33
CA THR A 192 -16.13 0.20 -19.61
C THR A 192 -15.07 1.29 -19.64
N HIS A 193 -14.56 1.64 -18.46
CA HIS A 193 -13.47 2.60 -18.28
C HIS A 193 -12.29 1.95 -17.54
N TYR A 194 -11.10 2.51 -17.73
CA TYR A 194 -9.89 2.11 -17.03
C TYR A 194 -9.36 3.24 -16.16
N ILE A 195 -9.24 3.00 -14.87
CA ILE A 195 -8.47 3.82 -13.96
C ILE A 195 -7.00 3.46 -14.17
N CYS A 196 -6.25 4.34 -14.82
CA CYS A 196 -4.80 4.22 -14.96
C CYS A 196 -4.16 4.97 -13.80
N VAL A 197 -3.25 4.33 -13.07
CA VAL A 197 -2.51 4.93 -11.96
C VAL A 197 -1.03 4.88 -12.26
N GLN A 198 -0.35 5.98 -11.93
CA GLN A 198 1.10 6.01 -11.83
C GLN A 198 1.48 6.46 -10.42
N ALA A 199 2.38 5.72 -9.79
CA ALA A 199 2.84 6.03 -8.45
C ALA A 199 4.37 6.06 -8.40
N ARG A 200 4.94 6.95 -7.59
CA ARG A 200 6.36 6.94 -7.26
C ARG A 200 6.54 6.36 -5.86
N ASP A 201 7.19 5.23 -5.75
CA ASP A 201 7.50 4.59 -4.46
C ASP A 201 8.53 5.38 -3.65
N VAL A 202 8.94 4.86 -2.49
CA VAL A 202 9.93 5.51 -1.62
C VAL A 202 11.27 5.81 -2.30
N ASN A 203 11.65 5.02 -3.33
CA ASN A 203 12.87 5.23 -4.11
C ASN A 203 12.68 6.28 -5.23
N GLY A 204 11.44 6.72 -5.47
CA GLY A 204 11.07 7.56 -6.62
C GLY A 204 10.81 6.77 -7.90
N THR A 205 10.87 5.43 -7.85
CA THR A 205 10.65 4.55 -9.00
C THR A 205 9.18 4.59 -9.41
N LEU A 206 8.92 4.71 -10.71
CA LEU A 206 7.58 4.75 -11.26
C LEU A 206 6.98 3.34 -11.31
N GLN A 207 5.82 3.18 -10.66
CA GLN A 207 5.03 1.96 -10.64
C GLN A 207 3.70 2.24 -11.37
N PRO A 208 3.46 1.66 -12.56
CA PRO A 208 2.19 1.77 -13.26
C PRO A 208 1.21 0.68 -12.82
N ALA A 209 -0.07 0.99 -12.75
CA ALA A 209 -1.14 0.02 -12.54
C ALA A 209 -2.43 0.46 -13.25
N MET A 210 -3.35 -0.50 -13.45
CA MET A 210 -4.63 -0.22 -14.08
C MET A 210 -5.74 -1.09 -13.47
N ARG A 211 -6.94 -0.51 -13.33
CA ARG A 211 -8.16 -1.23 -12.96
C ARG A 211 -9.30 -0.86 -13.90
N ALA A 212 -10.07 -1.86 -14.34
CA ALA A 212 -11.30 -1.63 -15.09
C ALA A 212 -12.47 -1.33 -14.14
N ILE A 213 -13.39 -0.47 -14.57
CA ILE A 213 -14.69 -0.21 -13.94
C ILE A 213 -15.76 -0.14 -15.02
N THR A 214 -17.00 -0.46 -14.66
CA THR A 214 -18.17 -0.28 -15.53
C THR A 214 -18.96 0.92 -15.06
N VAL A 215 -19.32 1.81 -15.97
CA VAL A 215 -20.26 2.90 -15.71
C VAL A 215 -21.60 2.53 -16.32
N GLU A 216 -22.66 2.64 -15.51
CA GLU A 216 -24.05 2.34 -15.88
C GLU A 216 -24.90 3.62 -15.99
#